data_AF-A0A846N042-F1
#
_entry.id   AF-A0A846N042-F1
#
_cell.length_a   1.000
_cell.length_b   1.000
_cell.length_c   1.000
_cell.angle_alpha   90.00
_cell.angle_beta   90.00
_cell.angle_gamma   90.00
#
_symmetry.space_group_name_H-M   'P 1'
#
loop_
_entity.id
_entity.type
_entity.pdbx_description
1 polymer ?
#
loop_
_entity_poly.entity_id
_entity_poly.type
_entity_poly.pdbx_seq_one_letter_code
_entity_poly.pdbx_strand_id
1 'polypeptide(L)'
;MDFFSGGSDAGTLGLGLLIAGAAAGLFSGLLGRGAGLILVPALYQVAEQLGVATAVRFPLAAGTSLACLLPLSLNMAAHHAKALNPSEVKQALPFVAMGLVLGMAGLFLFPAMLREIFFGLFALAVVVVTFWASRSKRVDRFVAKTGAAQTMAGLITGTTGIALALSSNTLPSRKASEALAWFIAIAVTAIGAVLAVVMGWNAEGLPKYSYGFFNLLGFGIVAPVMFATSAVAAHYRYGVDAKRLIGPFAIVVVITTGKMLWDALG
;
A
#
# COMPACT_ATOMS: atom_id res chain seq x y z
N MET A 1 -11.12 -28.74 -4.50
CA MET A 1 -12.10 -27.76 -3.96
C MET A 1 -12.10 -27.82 -2.43
N ASP A 2 -10.96 -28.13 -1.82
CA ASP A 2 -10.86 -28.53 -0.41
C ASP A 2 -10.58 -27.37 0.54
N PHE A 3 -10.72 -26.13 0.04
CA PHE A 3 -10.76 -24.92 0.87
C PHE A 3 -12.15 -24.73 1.50
N PHE A 4 -13.18 -25.35 0.93
CA PHE A 4 -14.56 -25.30 1.42
C PHE A 4 -14.92 -26.42 2.40
N SER A 5 -13.99 -27.35 2.69
CA SER A 5 -14.25 -28.51 3.56
C SER A 5 -13.71 -28.40 4.99
N GLY A 6 -13.18 -27.24 5.41
CA GLY A 6 -12.78 -26.95 6.79
C GLY A 6 -13.70 -25.89 7.43
N GLY A 7 -14.76 -26.35 8.11
CA GLY A 7 -16.04 -25.66 8.31
C GLY A 7 -16.16 -24.50 9.32
N SER A 8 -15.11 -23.72 9.64
CA SER A 8 -15.27 -22.50 10.46
C SER A 8 -14.23 -21.42 10.18
N ASP A 9 -12.99 -21.82 9.87
CA ASP A 9 -11.86 -20.87 9.87
C ASP A 9 -11.62 -20.29 8.47
N ALA A 10 -11.79 -21.09 7.42
CA ALA A 10 -11.57 -20.64 6.03
C ALA A 10 -12.60 -19.57 5.60
N GLY A 11 -13.86 -19.73 6.01
CA GLY A 11 -14.92 -18.74 5.75
C GLY A 11 -14.65 -17.42 6.48
N THR A 12 -14.17 -17.49 7.72
CA THR A 12 -13.82 -16.32 8.53
C THR A 12 -12.62 -15.56 7.94
N LEU A 13 -11.59 -16.28 7.49
CA LEU A 13 -10.43 -15.70 6.82
C LEU A 13 -10.79 -15.08 5.47
N GLY A 14 -11.59 -15.78 4.66
CA GLY A 14 -12.10 -15.26 3.40
C GLY A 14 -12.91 -13.99 3.61
N LEU A 15 -13.83 -13.99 4.58
CA LEU A 15 -14.61 -12.82 4.94
C LEU A 15 -13.73 -11.66 5.43
N GLY A 16 -12.70 -11.95 6.24
CA GLY A 16 -11.71 -10.96 6.68
C GLY A 16 -10.97 -10.30 5.51
N LEU A 17 -10.55 -11.10 4.51
CA LEU A 17 -9.92 -10.59 3.28
C LEU A 17 -10.88 -9.76 2.43
N LEU A 18 -12.15 -10.18 2.33
CA LEU A 18 -13.19 -9.41 1.62
C LEU A 18 -13.42 -8.06 2.29
N ILE A 19 -13.56 -8.03 3.62
CA ILE A 19 -13.75 -6.80 4.40
C ILE A 19 -12.52 -5.90 4.26
N ALA A 20 -11.32 -6.45 4.41
CA ALA A 20 -10.08 -5.70 4.28
C ALA A 20 -9.90 -5.11 2.87
N GLY A 21 -10.15 -5.92 1.82
CA GLY A 21 -10.11 -5.46 0.44
C GLY A 21 -11.17 -4.40 0.15
N ALA A 22 -12.40 -4.58 0.66
CA ALA A 22 -13.48 -3.62 0.52
C ALA A 22 -13.14 -2.29 1.21
N ALA A 23 -12.63 -2.33 2.45
CA ALA A 23 -12.21 -1.15 3.20
C ALA A 23 -11.03 -0.45 2.51
N ALA A 24 -9.99 -1.19 2.11
CA ALA A 24 -8.84 -0.65 1.40
C ALA A 24 -9.26 0.05 0.10
N GLY A 25 -10.17 -0.57 -0.68
CA GLY A 25 -10.68 0.01 -1.91
C GLY A 25 -11.56 1.24 -1.66
N LEU A 26 -12.46 1.20 -0.67
CA LEU A 26 -13.31 2.32 -0.27
C LEU A 26 -12.47 3.55 0.10
N PHE A 27 -11.53 3.39 1.04
CA PHE A 27 -10.67 4.50 1.46
C PHE A 27 -9.76 4.98 0.34
N SER A 28 -9.24 4.07 -0.49
CA SER A 28 -8.42 4.45 -1.63
C SER A 28 -9.20 5.20 -2.71
N GLY A 29 -10.45 4.83 -2.99
CA GLY A 29 -11.29 5.53 -3.96
C GLY A 29 -11.73 6.91 -3.46
N LEU A 30 -12.08 7.03 -2.17
CA LEU A 30 -12.52 8.30 -1.59
C LEU A 30 -11.35 9.27 -1.29
N LEU A 31 -10.26 8.77 -0.70
CA LEU A 31 -9.11 9.59 -0.28
C LEU A 31 -8.02 9.69 -1.36
N GLY A 32 -7.98 8.75 -2.31
CA GLY A 32 -6.92 8.66 -3.33
C GLY A 32 -5.59 8.13 -2.81
N ARG A 33 -5.55 7.58 -1.59
CA ARG A 33 -4.33 7.10 -0.91
C ARG A 33 -4.65 6.06 0.16
N GLY A 34 -3.63 5.30 0.57
CA GLY A 34 -3.67 4.52 1.82
C GLY A 34 -4.13 3.06 1.71
N ALA A 35 -4.45 2.54 0.51
CA ALA A 35 -4.83 1.12 0.36
C ALA A 35 -3.78 0.16 0.95
N GLY A 36 -2.49 0.39 0.69
CA GLY A 36 -1.41 -0.46 1.21
C GLY A 36 -1.30 -0.46 2.73
N LEU A 37 -1.64 0.64 3.40
CA LEU A 37 -1.57 0.76 4.87
C LEU A 37 -2.63 -0.05 5.58
N ILE A 38 -3.76 -0.29 4.91
CA ILE A 38 -4.81 -1.17 5.40
C ILE A 38 -4.50 -2.61 5.00
N LEU A 39 -4.02 -2.80 3.77
CA LEU A 39 -3.92 -4.12 3.17
C LEU A 39 -2.76 -4.96 3.71
N VAL A 40 -1.59 -4.36 3.94
CA VAL A 40 -0.43 -5.08 4.50
C VAL A 40 -0.75 -5.70 5.87
N PRO A 41 -1.22 -4.95 6.89
CA PRO A 41 -1.50 -5.54 8.20
C PRO A 41 -2.70 -6.51 8.16
N ALA A 42 -3.68 -6.29 7.29
CA ALA A 42 -4.78 -7.26 7.12
C ALA A 42 -4.28 -8.59 6.53
N LEU A 43 -3.45 -8.55 5.49
CA LEU A 43 -2.82 -9.74 4.91
C LEU A 43 -1.87 -10.41 5.89
N TYR A 44 -1.17 -9.63 6.72
CA TYR A 44 -0.31 -10.15 7.79
C TYR A 44 -1.12 -10.99 8.80
N GLN A 45 -2.27 -10.48 9.26
CA GLN A 45 -3.13 -11.21 10.21
C GLN A 45 -3.75 -12.47 9.60
N VAL A 46 -4.03 -12.46 8.30
CA VAL A 46 -4.50 -13.67 7.62
C VAL A 46 -3.37 -14.68 7.48
N ALA A 47 -2.17 -14.24 7.11
CA ALA A 47 -0.99 -15.10 7.07
C ALA A 47 -0.67 -15.68 8.46
N GLU A 48 -0.87 -14.91 9.52
CA GLU A 48 -0.76 -15.40 10.90
C GLU A 48 -1.69 -16.55 11.21
N GLN A 49 -2.98 -16.38 10.94
CA GLN A 49 -3.99 -17.40 11.19
C GLN A 49 -3.80 -18.64 10.32
N LEU A 50 -3.12 -18.51 9.17
CA LEU A 50 -2.69 -19.63 8.34
C LEU A 50 -1.44 -20.35 8.87
N GLY A 51 -0.92 -19.95 10.03
CA GLY A 51 0.26 -20.56 10.66
C GLY A 51 1.57 -20.20 9.98
N VAL A 52 1.60 -19.10 9.20
CA VAL A 52 2.84 -18.65 8.52
C VAL A 52 3.83 -18.15 9.55
N ALA A 53 5.07 -18.63 9.44
CA ALA A 53 6.17 -18.23 10.30
C ALA A 53 6.45 -16.72 10.20
N THR A 54 6.70 -16.07 11.34
CA THR A 54 6.98 -14.62 11.45
C THR A 54 8.12 -14.17 10.53
N ALA A 55 9.09 -15.04 10.25
CA ALA A 55 10.20 -14.77 9.34
C ALA A 55 9.77 -14.44 7.89
N VAL A 56 8.67 -15.01 7.40
CA VAL A 56 8.19 -14.81 6.02
C VAL A 56 6.82 -14.12 5.94
N ARG A 57 6.15 -13.97 7.09
CA ARG A 57 4.80 -13.38 7.20
C ARG A 57 4.72 -11.95 6.65
N PHE A 58 5.61 -11.06 7.12
CA PHE A 58 5.64 -9.68 6.65
C PHE A 58 6.01 -9.55 5.15
N PRO A 59 7.10 -10.17 4.64
CA PRO A 59 7.41 -10.16 3.22
C PRO A 59 6.26 -10.67 2.34
N LEU A 60 5.59 -11.76 2.73
CA LEU A 60 4.44 -12.33 2.01
C LEU A 60 3.26 -11.35 1.95
N ALA A 61 2.92 -10.72 3.09
CA ALA A 61 1.85 -9.73 3.16
C ALA A 61 2.17 -8.49 2.31
N ALA A 62 3.40 -7.98 2.40
CA ALA A 62 3.87 -6.85 1.61
C ALA A 62 3.85 -7.15 0.10
N GLY A 63 4.41 -8.28 -0.34
CA GLY A 63 4.45 -8.68 -1.74
C GLY A 63 3.07 -8.90 -2.35
N THR A 64 2.19 -9.61 -1.62
CA THR A 64 0.80 -9.81 -2.05
C THR A 64 0.04 -8.49 -2.14
N SER A 65 0.25 -7.57 -1.20
CA SER A 65 -0.38 -6.24 -1.23
C SER A 65 0.04 -5.42 -2.46
N LEU A 66 1.32 -5.45 -2.82
CA LEU A 66 1.85 -4.75 -3.99
C LEU A 66 1.23 -5.30 -5.28
N ALA A 67 1.09 -6.63 -5.38
CA ALA A 67 0.41 -7.26 -6.50
C ALA A 67 -1.07 -6.84 -6.58
N CYS A 68 -1.79 -6.82 -5.45
CA CYS A 68 -3.19 -6.37 -5.41
C CYS A 68 -3.37 -4.93 -5.88
N LEU A 69 -2.40 -4.05 -5.59
CA LEU A 69 -2.45 -2.63 -5.96
C LEU A 69 -2.14 -2.37 -7.44
N LEU A 70 -1.53 -3.32 -8.15
CA LEU A 70 -1.12 -3.15 -9.54
C LEU A 70 -2.32 -2.88 -10.47
N PRO A 71 -3.40 -3.68 -10.51
CA PRO A 71 -4.57 -3.39 -11.35
C PRO A 71 -5.20 -2.02 -11.08
N LEU A 72 -5.26 -1.63 -9.80
CA LEU A 72 -5.79 -0.33 -9.40
C LEU A 72 -4.92 0.82 -9.92
N SER A 73 -3.60 0.70 -9.77
CA SER A 73 -2.66 1.71 -10.24
C SER A 73 -2.67 1.87 -11.77
N LEU A 74 -2.80 0.76 -12.51
CA LEU A 74 -2.92 0.77 -13.98
C LEU A 74 -4.16 1.52 -14.44
N ASN A 75 -5.31 1.22 -13.83
CA ASN A 75 -6.56 1.90 -14.18
C ASN A 75 -6.50 3.41 -13.86
N MET A 76 -5.99 3.78 -12.69
CA MET A 76 -5.90 5.19 -12.31
C MET A 76 -4.91 5.97 -13.17
N ALA A 77 -3.78 5.36 -13.53
CA ALA A 77 -2.82 5.94 -14.46
C ALA A 77 -3.42 6.13 -15.86
N ALA A 78 -4.20 5.16 -16.35
CA ALA A 78 -4.89 5.28 -17.64
C ALA A 78 -5.84 6.49 -17.68
N HIS A 79 -6.59 6.73 -16.59
CA HIS A 79 -7.45 7.91 -16.46
C HIS A 79 -6.68 9.24 -16.44
N HIS A 80 -5.44 9.25 -15.95
CA HIS A 80 -4.62 10.46 -15.81
C HIS A 80 -3.53 10.59 -16.88
N ALA A 81 -3.43 9.65 -17.82
CA ALA A 81 -2.36 9.58 -18.81
C ALA A 81 -2.21 10.84 -19.66
N LYS A 82 -3.32 11.53 -19.96
CA LYS A 82 -3.31 12.78 -20.75
C LYS A 82 -2.63 13.96 -20.05
N ALA A 83 -2.53 13.93 -18.72
CA ALA A 83 -1.90 14.98 -17.93
C ALA A 83 -0.43 14.66 -17.58
N LEU A 84 0.08 13.50 -18.03
CA LEU A 84 1.41 13.03 -17.70
C LEU A 84 2.48 13.67 -18.60
N ASN A 85 3.59 14.05 -17.99
CA ASN A 85 4.83 14.33 -18.70
C ASN A 85 5.75 13.08 -18.69
N PRO A 86 6.01 12.42 -19.84
CA PRO A 86 6.79 11.18 -19.86
C PRO A 86 8.25 11.35 -19.41
N SER A 87 8.82 12.56 -19.51
CA SER A 87 10.20 12.82 -19.10
C SER A 87 10.37 12.73 -17.57
N GLU A 88 9.37 13.17 -16.81
CA GLU A 88 9.36 13.12 -15.34
C GLU A 88 9.31 11.67 -14.85
N VAL A 89 8.54 10.80 -15.52
CA VAL A 89 8.51 9.37 -15.21
C VAL A 89 9.89 8.75 -15.44
N LYS A 90 10.54 9.05 -16.57
CA LYS A 90 11.88 8.52 -16.88
C LYS A 90 12.93 8.97 -15.87
N GLN A 91 12.82 10.19 -15.35
CA GLN A 91 13.71 10.71 -14.31
C GLN A 91 13.42 10.07 -12.94
N ALA A 92 12.16 9.83 -12.60
CA ALA A 92 11.74 9.25 -11.33
C ALA A 92 12.01 7.73 -11.23
N LEU A 93 11.86 7.02 -12.35
CA LEU A 93 11.97 5.56 -12.41
C LEU A 93 13.26 4.97 -11.81
N PRO A 94 14.48 5.48 -12.10
CA PRO A 94 15.70 4.92 -11.51
C PRO A 94 15.75 5.08 -9.99
N PHE A 95 15.29 6.21 -9.44
CA PHE A 95 15.24 6.43 -7.99
C PHE A 95 14.22 5.50 -7.32
N VAL A 96 13.06 5.30 -7.96
CA VAL A 96 12.03 4.36 -7.49
C VAL A 96 12.55 2.92 -7.51
N ALA A 97 13.17 2.50 -8.62
CA ALA A 97 13.74 1.16 -8.75
C ALA A 97 14.84 0.92 -7.71
N MET A 98 15.74 1.89 -7.52
CA MET A 98 16.80 1.81 -6.52
C MET A 98 16.22 1.74 -5.10
N GLY A 99 15.24 2.57 -4.77
CA GLY A 99 14.56 2.54 -3.48
C GLY A 99 13.86 1.21 -3.20
N LEU A 100 13.23 0.61 -4.23
CA LEU A 100 12.62 -0.71 -4.11
C LEU A 100 13.65 -1.80 -3.86
N VAL A 101 14.75 -1.83 -4.64
CA VAL A 101 15.82 -2.82 -4.45
C VAL A 101 16.42 -2.70 -3.05
N LEU A 102 16.69 -1.48 -2.57
CA LEU A 102 17.20 -1.25 -1.21
C LEU A 102 16.20 -1.65 -0.13
N GLY A 103 14.91 -1.30 -0.29
CA GLY A 103 13.86 -1.68 0.65
C GLY A 103 13.68 -3.19 0.74
N MET A 104 13.73 -3.87 -0.42
CA MET A 104 13.66 -5.32 -0.51
C MET A 104 14.91 -6.00 0.03
N ALA A 105 16.10 -5.45 -0.17
CA ALA A 105 17.31 -5.91 0.51
C ALA A 105 17.19 -5.79 2.04
N GLY A 106 16.54 -4.73 2.53
CA GLY A 106 16.18 -4.57 3.94
C GLY A 106 15.36 -5.73 4.50
N LEU A 107 14.56 -6.41 3.67
CA LEU A 107 13.83 -7.60 4.13
C LEU A 107 14.78 -8.75 4.53
N PHE A 108 15.98 -8.84 3.96
CA PHE A 108 16.94 -9.89 4.29
C PHE A 108 17.97 -9.46 5.33
N LEU A 109 18.22 -8.15 5.44
CA LEU A 109 19.20 -7.59 6.36
C LEU A 109 18.66 -7.44 7.79
N PHE A 110 17.35 -7.21 7.94
CA PHE A 110 16.74 -6.94 9.24
C PHE A 110 15.92 -8.14 9.77
N PRO A 111 16.00 -8.42 11.08
CA PRO A 111 15.13 -9.37 11.76
C PRO A 111 13.63 -9.10 11.55
N ALA A 112 12.81 -10.16 11.61
CA ALA A 112 11.37 -10.08 11.38
C ALA A 112 10.67 -8.99 12.21
N MET A 113 10.93 -8.99 13.51
CA MET A 113 10.44 -8.01 14.47
C MET A 113 10.78 -6.56 14.05
N LEU A 114 12.00 -6.30 13.60
CA LEU A 114 12.41 -4.95 13.18
C LEU A 114 11.67 -4.49 11.93
N ARG A 115 11.41 -5.39 10.97
CA ARG A 115 10.65 -5.07 9.75
C ARG A 115 9.19 -4.72 10.08
N GLU A 116 8.57 -5.49 10.99
CA GLU A 116 7.19 -5.29 11.44
C GLU A 116 7.05 -4.00 12.24
N ILE A 117 7.95 -3.76 13.21
CA ILE A 117 7.98 -2.51 13.99
C ILE A 117 8.20 -1.31 13.07
N PHE A 118 9.14 -1.39 12.13
CA PHE A 118 9.41 -0.31 11.19
C PHE A 118 8.16 0.02 10.35
N PHE A 119 7.52 -0.98 9.76
CA PHE A 119 6.29 -0.77 8.99
C PHE A 119 5.16 -0.23 9.87
N GLY A 120 5.02 -0.74 11.09
CA GLY A 120 3.94 -0.30 11.97
C GLY A 120 4.11 1.15 12.42
N LEU A 121 5.32 1.55 12.83
CA LEU A 121 5.64 2.95 13.13
C LEU A 121 5.46 3.85 11.90
N PHE A 122 5.87 3.37 10.73
CA PHE A 122 5.67 4.06 9.47
C PHE A 122 4.17 4.30 9.17
N ALA A 123 3.33 3.27 9.31
CA ALA A 123 1.89 3.38 9.08
C ALA A 123 1.20 4.32 10.09
N LEU A 124 1.63 4.32 11.34
CA LEU A 124 1.14 5.27 12.35
C LEU A 124 1.59 6.71 12.04
N ALA A 125 2.85 6.90 11.61
CA ALA A 125 3.36 8.21 11.20
C ALA A 125 2.57 8.77 10.01
N VAL A 126 2.21 7.93 9.03
CA VAL A 126 1.31 8.29 7.92
C VAL A 126 -0.02 8.83 8.43
N VAL A 127 -0.64 8.13 9.38
CA VAL A 127 -1.93 8.54 9.95
C VAL A 127 -1.82 9.90 10.64
N VAL A 128 -0.80 10.10 11.49
CA VAL A 128 -0.58 11.35 12.21
C VAL A 128 -0.39 12.52 11.26
N VAL A 129 0.46 12.36 10.24
CA VAL A 129 0.71 13.43 9.26
C VAL A 129 -0.52 13.68 8.39
N THR A 130 -1.23 12.64 7.98
CA THR A 130 -2.48 12.79 7.22
C THR A 130 -3.52 13.59 8.02
N PHE A 131 -3.63 13.32 9.32
CA PHE A 131 -4.49 14.06 10.23
C PHE A 131 -4.03 15.52 10.39
N TRP A 132 -2.72 15.75 10.57
CA TRP A 132 -2.18 17.09 10.75
C TRP A 132 -2.30 17.96 9.49
N ALA A 133 -2.04 17.38 8.32
CA ALA A 133 -2.21 18.04 7.02
C ALA A 133 -3.68 18.46 6.79
N SER A 134 -4.64 17.66 7.24
CA SER A 134 -6.07 18.01 7.11
C SER A 134 -6.50 19.23 7.92
N ARG A 135 -5.76 19.55 9.00
CA ARG A 135 -6.04 20.63 9.94
C ARG A 135 -5.23 21.90 9.66
N SER A 136 -4.09 21.79 8.98
CA SER A 136 -3.14 22.90 8.81
C SER A 136 -2.69 23.08 7.36
N LYS A 137 -3.05 24.22 6.75
CA LYS A 137 -2.49 24.70 5.46
C LYS A 137 -0.96 24.90 5.49
N ARG A 138 -0.34 24.80 6.68
CA ARG A 138 1.11 24.96 6.89
C ARG A 138 1.87 23.68 6.53
N VAL A 139 1.25 22.50 6.67
CA VAL A 139 1.84 21.22 6.24
C VAL A 139 1.92 21.15 4.72
N ASP A 140 0.89 21.59 3.99
CA ASP A 140 0.95 21.71 2.53
C ASP A 140 2.15 22.55 2.05
N ARG A 141 2.50 23.61 2.80
CA ARG A 141 3.65 24.49 2.50
C ARG A 141 5.00 23.95 3.02
N PHE A 142 5.02 23.17 4.09
CA PHE A 142 6.24 22.53 4.60
C PHE A 142 6.64 21.35 3.72
N VAL A 143 5.66 20.56 3.31
CA VAL A 143 5.79 19.56 2.25
C VAL A 143 6.21 20.24 0.95
N ALA A 144 5.67 21.39 0.56
CA ALA A 144 6.07 22.04 -0.70
C ALA A 144 7.46 22.71 -0.73
N LYS A 145 8.21 22.82 0.39
CA LYS A 145 9.40 23.69 0.46
C LYS A 145 10.76 23.01 0.49
N THR A 146 10.85 21.71 0.76
CA THR A 146 12.13 20.99 0.76
C THR A 146 11.97 19.60 0.17
N GLY A 147 12.79 19.25 -0.84
CA GLY A 147 12.74 17.94 -1.50
C GLY A 147 12.87 16.75 -0.52
N ALA A 148 13.60 16.92 0.58
CA ALA A 148 13.68 15.94 1.66
C ALA A 148 12.36 15.78 2.45
N ALA A 149 11.64 16.87 2.71
CA ALA A 149 10.31 16.83 3.34
C ALA A 149 9.24 16.31 2.39
N GLN A 150 9.37 16.50 1.08
CA GLN A 150 8.50 15.87 0.07
C GLN A 150 8.74 14.37 0.00
N THR A 151 10.01 13.93 0.07
CA THR A 151 10.36 12.50 0.03
C THR A 151 9.85 11.79 1.29
N MET A 152 10.02 12.40 2.46
CA MET A 152 9.42 11.91 3.71
C MET A 152 7.90 11.98 3.66
N ALA A 153 7.29 13.07 3.17
CA ALA A 153 5.84 13.15 2.97
C ALA A 153 5.32 12.14 1.94
N GLY A 154 6.15 11.68 1.01
CA GLY A 154 5.86 10.63 0.02
C GLY A 154 5.92 9.23 0.56
N LEU A 155 6.94 8.93 1.36
CA LEU A 155 6.90 7.79 2.25
C LEU A 155 5.59 7.83 3.08
N ILE A 156 5.25 8.97 3.64
CA ILE A 156 4.12 9.16 4.58
C ILE A 156 2.74 9.30 3.89
N THR A 157 2.62 9.49 2.58
CA THR A 157 1.31 9.56 1.88
C THR A 157 1.13 8.48 0.82
N GLY A 158 2.16 7.66 0.59
CA GLY A 158 2.23 6.69 -0.48
C GLY A 158 2.75 7.28 -1.79
N THR A 159 2.39 6.65 -2.91
CA THR A 159 2.88 6.97 -4.27
C THR A 159 2.71 8.44 -4.67
N THR A 160 1.75 9.14 -4.08
CA THR A 160 1.47 10.58 -4.30
C THR A 160 2.57 11.51 -3.82
N GLY A 161 3.14 11.33 -2.63
CA GLY A 161 4.23 12.21 -2.22
C GLY A 161 5.58 11.79 -2.80
N ILE A 162 5.78 10.54 -3.23
CA ILE A 162 6.98 10.16 -4.02
C ILE A 162 6.97 10.92 -5.35
N ALA A 163 5.80 11.03 -5.99
CA ALA A 163 5.61 11.86 -7.17
C ALA A 163 5.91 13.33 -6.92
N LEU A 164 5.41 13.88 -5.82
CA LEU A 164 5.63 15.29 -5.46
C LEU A 164 7.09 15.58 -5.08
N ALA A 165 7.82 14.59 -4.53
CA ALA A 165 9.23 14.70 -4.18
C ALA A 165 10.17 14.64 -5.37
N LEU A 166 9.83 13.79 -6.35
CA LEU A 166 10.61 13.62 -7.58
C LEU A 166 10.24 14.66 -8.64
N SER A 167 9.08 15.29 -8.52
CA SER A 167 8.68 16.44 -9.32
C SER A 167 9.56 17.66 -8.96
N SER A 168 10.60 17.89 -9.76
CA SER A 168 11.41 19.10 -9.75
C SER A 168 10.51 20.34 -9.87
N ASN A 169 10.27 21.09 -8.79
CA ASN A 169 9.78 22.48 -8.66
C ASN A 169 8.88 23.15 -9.75
N THR A 170 8.23 22.41 -10.66
CA THR A 170 7.78 22.92 -11.97
C THR A 170 6.38 22.45 -12.37
N LEU A 171 5.69 21.61 -11.57
CA LEU A 171 4.34 21.19 -11.92
C LEU A 171 3.33 22.33 -11.72
N PRO A 172 2.77 22.92 -12.81
CA PRO A 172 1.88 24.07 -12.69
C PRO A 172 0.45 23.65 -12.31
N SER A 173 0.14 22.34 -12.34
CA SER A 173 -1.22 21.82 -12.13
C SER A 173 -1.26 20.55 -11.28
N ARG A 174 -2.20 20.52 -10.33
CA ARG A 174 -2.50 19.38 -9.45
C ARG A 174 -2.75 18.07 -10.22
N LYS A 175 -3.31 18.16 -11.42
CA LYS A 175 -3.61 17.00 -12.29
C LYS A 175 -2.35 16.30 -12.79
N ALA A 176 -1.28 17.05 -13.09
CA ALA A 176 -0.03 16.48 -13.55
C ALA A 176 0.72 15.75 -12.43
N SER A 177 0.69 16.30 -11.20
CA SER A 177 1.25 15.61 -10.02
C SER A 177 0.51 14.33 -9.67
N GLU A 178 -0.83 14.36 -9.77
CA GLU A 178 -1.68 13.18 -9.58
C GLU A 178 -1.42 12.14 -10.68
N ALA A 179 -1.21 12.54 -11.93
CA ALA A 179 -0.81 11.64 -13.00
C ALA A 179 0.53 10.97 -12.71
N LEU A 180 1.58 11.75 -12.42
CA LEU A 180 2.90 11.24 -12.09
C LEU A 180 2.85 10.23 -10.92
N ALA A 181 2.03 10.50 -9.91
CA ALA A 181 1.84 9.61 -8.77
C ALA A 181 1.31 8.23 -9.14
N TRP A 182 0.31 8.17 -10.04
CA TRP A 182 -0.23 6.89 -10.48
C TRP A 182 0.74 6.13 -11.38
N PHE A 183 1.54 6.81 -12.20
CA PHE A 183 2.59 6.16 -12.99
C PHE A 183 3.73 5.63 -12.11
N ILE A 184 4.15 6.38 -11.09
CA ILE A 184 5.09 5.89 -10.07
C ILE A 184 4.47 4.72 -9.29
N ALA A 185 3.17 4.75 -9.01
CA ALA A 185 2.47 3.64 -8.36
C ALA A 185 2.56 2.35 -9.18
N ILE A 186 2.42 2.43 -10.51
CA ILE A 186 2.62 1.27 -11.39
C ILE A 186 4.05 0.75 -11.23
N ALA A 187 5.06 1.62 -11.30
CA ALA A 187 6.44 1.19 -11.15
C ALA A 187 6.69 0.50 -9.79
N VAL A 188 6.22 1.11 -8.70
CA VAL A 188 6.34 0.56 -7.34
C VAL A 188 5.65 -0.80 -7.20
N THR A 189 4.42 -0.92 -7.67
CA THR A 189 3.62 -2.14 -7.52
C THR A 189 4.10 -3.25 -8.44
N ALA A 190 4.44 -2.95 -9.70
CA ALA A 190 4.95 -3.93 -10.65
C ALA A 190 6.35 -4.43 -10.27
N ILE A 191 7.32 -3.52 -10.09
CA ILE A 191 8.69 -3.88 -9.74
C ILE A 191 8.70 -4.54 -8.35
N GLY A 192 7.96 -3.99 -7.39
CA GLY A 192 7.86 -4.55 -6.05
C GLY A 192 7.24 -5.95 -6.02
N ALA A 193 6.19 -6.21 -6.79
CA ALA A 193 5.60 -7.54 -6.91
C ALA A 193 6.57 -8.54 -7.58
N VAL A 194 7.26 -8.13 -8.64
CA VAL A 194 8.29 -8.96 -9.29
C VAL A 194 9.43 -9.28 -8.33
N LEU A 195 9.96 -8.28 -7.62
CA LEU A 195 11.01 -8.49 -6.62
C LEU A 195 10.54 -9.41 -5.49
N ALA A 196 9.29 -9.26 -5.02
CA ALA A 196 8.72 -10.14 -4.00
C ALA A 196 8.65 -11.62 -4.46
N VAL A 197 8.29 -11.86 -5.72
CA VAL A 197 8.29 -13.20 -6.32
C VAL A 197 9.72 -13.74 -6.41
N VAL A 198 10.64 -12.97 -7.00
CA VAL A 198 12.03 -13.40 -7.24
C VAL A 198 12.77 -13.66 -5.93
N MET A 199 12.64 -12.76 -4.96
CA MET A 199 13.32 -12.87 -3.67
C MET A 199 12.72 -13.94 -2.76
N GLY A 200 11.43 -14.24 -2.93
CA GLY A 200 10.76 -15.29 -2.17
C GLY A 200 10.81 -16.67 -2.84
N TRP A 201 11.38 -16.82 -4.03
CA TRP A 201 11.16 -17.99 -4.90
C TRP A 201 11.41 -19.35 -4.24
N ASN A 202 12.40 -19.44 -3.33
CA ASN A 202 12.72 -20.64 -2.55
C ASN A 202 12.50 -20.46 -1.04
N ALA A 203 11.63 -19.54 -0.63
CA ALA A 203 11.33 -19.35 0.78
C ALA A 203 10.48 -20.52 1.31
N GLU A 204 10.93 -21.13 2.40
CA GLU A 204 10.22 -22.21 3.08
C GLU A 204 9.11 -21.64 3.99
N GLY A 205 8.11 -22.48 4.31
CA GLY A 205 7.03 -22.09 5.23
C GLY A 205 5.97 -21.15 4.63
N LEU A 206 5.89 -21.08 3.29
CA LEU A 206 4.86 -20.31 2.60
C LEU A 206 3.52 -21.07 2.51
N PRO A 207 2.36 -20.37 2.59
CA PRO A 207 1.05 -20.97 2.36
C PRO A 207 0.90 -21.59 0.97
N LYS A 208 -0.05 -22.52 0.84
CA LYS A 208 -0.48 -23.05 -0.47
C LYS A 208 -0.82 -21.89 -1.42
N TYR A 209 -0.49 -22.07 -2.70
CA TYR A 209 -0.68 -21.08 -3.77
C TYR A 209 0.16 -19.80 -3.63
N SER A 210 1.29 -19.86 -2.94
CA SER A 210 2.26 -18.76 -2.90
C SER A 210 3.39 -19.01 -3.91
N TYR A 211 3.71 -18.01 -4.73
CA TYR A 211 4.86 -17.98 -5.62
C TYR A 211 5.83 -16.94 -5.09
N GLY A 212 6.80 -17.41 -4.29
CA GLY A 212 7.58 -16.56 -3.43
C GLY A 212 6.71 -15.74 -2.47
N PHE A 213 7.00 -14.45 -2.29
CA PHE A 213 6.22 -13.57 -1.41
C PHE A 213 4.92 -13.05 -2.04
N PHE A 214 4.42 -13.71 -3.08
CA PHE A 214 3.13 -13.42 -3.71
C PHE A 214 2.15 -14.57 -3.47
N ASN A 215 1.03 -14.30 -2.79
CA ASN A 215 -0.03 -15.29 -2.61
C ASN A 215 -1.15 -15.10 -3.65
N LEU A 216 -1.33 -16.11 -4.51
CA LEU A 216 -2.29 -16.05 -5.61
C LEU A 216 -3.76 -16.02 -5.12
N LEU A 217 -4.07 -16.73 -4.04
CA LEU A 217 -5.43 -16.74 -3.46
C LEU A 217 -5.78 -15.41 -2.83
N GLY A 218 -4.89 -14.87 -2.01
CA GLY A 218 -5.02 -13.54 -1.42
C GLY A 218 -5.22 -12.48 -2.49
N PHE A 219 -4.42 -12.53 -3.56
CA PHE A 219 -4.61 -11.68 -4.73
C PHE A 219 -5.97 -11.87 -5.40
N GLY A 220 -6.37 -13.12 -5.68
CA GLY A 220 -7.63 -13.44 -6.37
C GLY A 220 -8.89 -13.02 -5.61
N ILE A 221 -8.83 -12.94 -4.28
CA ILE A 221 -9.95 -12.46 -3.44
C ILE A 221 -9.89 -10.94 -3.28
N VAL A 222 -8.74 -10.42 -2.87
CA VAL A 222 -8.60 -9.02 -2.46
C VAL A 222 -8.62 -8.07 -3.65
N ALA A 223 -7.87 -8.39 -4.72
CA ALA A 223 -7.68 -7.45 -5.83
C ALA A 223 -8.99 -7.11 -6.55
N PRO A 224 -9.89 -8.07 -6.89
CA PRO A 224 -11.16 -7.75 -7.54
C PRO A 224 -12.08 -6.92 -6.65
N VAL A 225 -12.16 -7.25 -5.35
CA VAL A 225 -13.01 -6.53 -4.40
C VAL A 225 -12.50 -5.12 -4.18
N MET A 226 -11.21 -4.97 -3.93
CA MET A 226 -10.57 -3.67 -3.75
C MET A 226 -10.73 -2.80 -5.00
N PHE A 227 -10.56 -3.38 -6.19
CA PHE A 227 -10.76 -2.66 -7.45
C PHE A 227 -12.20 -2.19 -7.61
N ALA A 228 -13.18 -3.07 -7.40
CA ALA A 228 -14.59 -2.76 -7.53
C ALA A 228 -15.03 -1.68 -6.51
N THR A 229 -14.68 -1.84 -5.23
CA THR A 229 -15.05 -0.86 -4.21
C THR A 229 -14.34 0.47 -4.42
N SER A 230 -13.10 0.47 -4.91
CA SER A 230 -12.37 1.70 -5.23
C SER A 230 -12.99 2.46 -6.40
N ALA A 231 -13.40 1.75 -7.46
CA ALA A 231 -14.08 2.37 -8.60
C ALA A 231 -15.41 3.01 -8.18
N VAL A 232 -16.22 2.30 -7.39
CA VAL A 232 -17.48 2.82 -6.86
C VAL A 232 -17.23 4.02 -5.94
N ALA A 233 -16.29 3.91 -5.02
CA ALA A 233 -15.90 4.96 -4.09
C ALA A 233 -15.43 6.25 -4.80
N ALA A 234 -14.63 6.12 -5.86
CA ALA A 234 -14.15 7.26 -6.63
C ALA A 234 -15.30 8.08 -7.25
N HIS A 235 -16.42 7.45 -7.60
CA HIS A 235 -17.59 8.14 -8.13
C HIS A 235 -18.25 9.07 -7.09
N TYR A 236 -18.30 8.63 -5.82
CA TYR A 236 -18.89 9.41 -4.73
C TYR A 236 -17.94 10.43 -4.09
N ARG A 237 -16.68 10.51 -4.56
CA ARG A 237 -15.64 11.35 -3.97
C ARG A 237 -16.02 12.83 -3.89
N TYR A 238 -16.76 13.36 -4.87
CA TYR A 238 -17.18 14.77 -4.87
C TYR A 238 -18.28 15.10 -3.85
N GLY A 239 -19.03 14.08 -3.40
CA GLY A 239 -20.11 14.24 -2.42
C GLY A 239 -19.65 14.11 -0.96
N VAL A 240 -18.39 13.74 -0.71
CA VAL A 240 -17.88 13.45 0.64
C VAL A 240 -16.72 14.37 1.01
N ASP A 241 -16.82 15.01 2.17
CA ASP A 241 -15.72 15.81 2.72
C ASP A 241 -14.56 14.88 3.15
N ALA A 242 -13.46 14.95 2.41
CA ALA A 242 -12.25 14.17 2.67
C ALA A 242 -11.75 14.31 4.11
N LYS A 243 -11.99 15.45 4.78
CA LYS A 243 -11.60 15.64 6.20
C LYS A 243 -12.35 14.73 7.15
N ARG A 244 -13.61 14.40 6.85
CA ARG A 244 -14.43 13.50 7.67
C ARG A 244 -14.01 12.04 7.55
N LEU A 245 -13.42 11.67 6.41
CA LEU A 245 -12.97 10.30 6.13
C LEU A 245 -11.60 9.95 6.75
N ILE A 246 -10.80 10.96 7.10
CA ILE A 246 -9.48 10.74 7.71
C ILE A 246 -9.61 10.08 9.09
N GLY A 247 -10.64 10.41 9.86
CA GLY A 247 -10.91 9.79 11.18
C GLY A 247 -11.15 8.27 11.07
N PRO A 248 -12.17 7.83 10.32
CA PRO A 248 -12.43 6.40 10.09
C PRO A 248 -11.23 5.66 9.48
N PHE A 249 -10.54 6.28 8.51
CA PHE A 249 -9.32 5.73 7.93
C PHE A 249 -8.23 5.50 8.99
N ALA A 250 -7.98 6.51 9.82
CA ALA A 250 -7.01 6.44 10.92
C ALA A 250 -7.35 5.33 11.90
N ILE A 251 -8.62 5.18 12.26
CA ILE A 251 -9.09 4.12 13.17
C ILE A 251 -8.77 2.74 12.60
N VAL A 252 -9.10 2.50 11.34
CA VAL A 252 -8.83 1.21 10.69
C VAL A 252 -7.32 0.91 10.70
N VAL A 253 -6.49 1.86 10.28
CA VAL A 253 -5.03 1.67 10.24
C VAL A 253 -4.45 1.47 11.64
N VAL A 254 -4.90 2.22 12.64
CA VAL A 254 -4.45 2.07 14.03
C VAL A 254 -4.82 0.71 14.59
N ILE A 255 -6.03 0.21 14.31
CA ILE A 255 -6.47 -1.12 14.77
C ILE A 255 -5.64 -2.22 14.08
N THR A 256 -5.55 -2.20 12.75
CA THR A 256 -4.87 -3.26 12.01
C THR A 256 -3.37 -3.28 12.27
N THR A 257 -2.76 -2.09 12.32
CA THR A 257 -1.33 -1.93 12.58
C THR A 257 -0.99 -2.13 14.05
N GLY A 258 -1.84 -1.65 14.95
CA GLY A 258 -1.65 -1.83 16.39
C GLY A 258 -1.63 -3.31 16.77
N LYS A 259 -2.50 -4.11 16.15
CA LYS A 259 -2.44 -5.57 16.30
C LYS A 259 -1.14 -6.16 15.74
N MET A 260 -0.73 -5.80 14.52
CA MET A 260 0.54 -6.26 13.94
C MET A 260 1.76 -5.91 14.83
N LEU A 261 1.75 -4.73 15.45
CA LEU A 261 2.78 -4.30 16.40
C LEU A 261 2.74 -5.07 17.71
N TRP A 262 1.54 -5.40 18.20
CA TRP A 262 1.36 -6.26 19.36
C TRP A 262 1.98 -7.64 19.07
N ASP A 263 1.60 -8.26 17.96
CA ASP A 263 2.12 -9.58 17.55
C ASP A 263 3.66 -9.59 17.38
N ALA A 264 4.24 -8.45 16.98
CA ALA A 264 5.69 -8.28 16.85
C ALA A 264 6.42 -8.13 18.20
N LEU A 265 5.74 -7.63 19.24
CA LEU A 265 6.33 -7.31 20.56
C LEU A 265 6.12 -8.42 21.61
N GLY A 266 5.13 -9.30 21.42
CA GLY A 266 4.82 -10.45 22.29
C GLY A 266 3.47 -10.36 22.99
#